data_AF-A0A538B2W3-F1
#
_entry.id   AF-A0A538B2W3-F1
#
_cell.length_a   1.000
_cell.length_b   1.000
_cell.length_c   1.000
_cell.angle_alpha   90.00
_cell.angle_beta   90.00
_cell.angle_gamma   90.00
#
_symmetry.space_group_name_H-M   'P 1'
#
loop_
_entity.id
_entity.type
_entity.pdbx_description
1 polymer ?
#
loop_
_entity_poly.entity_id
_entity_poly.type
_entity_poly.pdbx_seq_one_letter_code
_entity_poly.pdbx_strand_id
1 'polypeptide(L)'
;MIVVIAGAMLASLDGTAQAKGDGFFVIRGPGLAHPIVLRDPAEVASFFWGAGTGEWVRMDPPQGARKLGPRYEVRGVYWDTGQPRRTIRQVLYPRAEGGRHGMWVFTPDGQRWYGGMAVQPGWFILSVDAQKVLEIHGFGDGASPPASAGHFRPA
;
A
#
# COMPACT_ATOMS: atom_id res chain seq x y z
N MET A 1 -63.59 24.37 -2.03
CA MET A 1 -62.62 23.82 -1.06
C MET A 1 -61.39 23.41 -1.85
N ILE A 2 -60.28 24.14 -1.68
CA ILE A 2 -59.05 24.00 -2.47
C ILE A 2 -58.12 23.07 -1.69
N VAL A 3 -57.73 21.94 -2.28
CA VAL A 3 -56.75 21.02 -1.69
C VAL A 3 -55.36 21.50 -2.08
N VAL A 4 -54.59 21.93 -1.07
CA VAL A 4 -53.23 22.45 -1.18
C VAL A 4 -52.27 21.30 -1.47
N ILE A 5 -51.44 21.50 -2.50
CA ILE A 5 -50.34 20.64 -2.93
C ILE A 5 -49.24 20.69 -1.87
N ALA A 6 -48.89 19.53 -1.29
CA ALA A 6 -47.64 19.36 -0.54
C ALA A 6 -46.74 18.40 -1.33
N GLY A 7 -45.92 18.99 -2.20
CA GLY A 7 -44.87 18.28 -2.93
C GLY A 7 -43.87 17.70 -1.95
N ALA A 8 -43.82 16.37 -1.87
CA ALA A 8 -42.71 15.68 -1.22
C ALA A 8 -41.47 15.88 -2.11
N MET A 9 -40.64 16.86 -1.73
CA MET A 9 -39.24 16.89 -2.13
C MET A 9 -38.60 15.58 -1.69
N LEU A 10 -38.53 14.60 -2.59
CA LEU A 10 -37.49 13.59 -2.55
C LEU A 10 -36.19 14.33 -2.84
N ALA A 11 -35.63 14.93 -1.78
CA ALA A 11 -34.26 15.35 -1.74
C ALA A 11 -33.44 14.14 -2.19
N SER A 12 -32.89 14.26 -3.39
CA SER A 12 -31.82 13.43 -3.88
C SER A 12 -30.74 13.41 -2.82
N LEU A 13 -30.73 12.35 -2.02
CA LEU A 13 -29.54 11.91 -1.31
C LEU A 13 -28.57 11.36 -2.36
N ASP A 14 -28.14 12.24 -3.27
CA ASP A 14 -26.83 12.18 -3.92
C ASP A 14 -25.79 12.56 -2.86
N GLY A 15 -25.87 11.89 -1.71
CA GLY A 15 -24.69 11.60 -0.92
C GLY A 15 -23.87 10.70 -1.82
N THR A 16 -23.10 11.33 -2.72
CA THR A 16 -21.93 10.72 -3.29
C THR A 16 -21.26 10.03 -2.11
N ALA A 17 -21.29 8.70 -2.11
CA ALA A 17 -20.49 7.92 -1.20
C ALA A 17 -19.08 8.32 -1.59
N GLN A 18 -18.59 9.36 -0.94
CA GLN A 18 -17.42 10.12 -1.32
C GLN A 18 -16.30 9.13 -1.12
N ALA A 19 -15.91 8.48 -2.21
CA ALA A 19 -14.91 7.42 -2.22
C ALA A 19 -13.74 7.97 -1.41
N LYS A 20 -13.40 7.27 -0.30
CA LYS A 20 -12.29 7.64 0.58
C LYS A 20 -11.15 8.08 -0.32
N GLY A 21 -10.77 9.36 -0.21
CA GLY A 21 -10.16 10.15 -1.26
C GLY A 21 -9.22 9.40 -2.19
N ASP A 22 -9.35 9.69 -3.49
CA ASP A 22 -8.49 9.13 -4.53
C ASP A 22 -7.03 9.15 -4.05
N GLY A 23 -6.39 7.99 -4.08
CA GLY A 23 -5.01 7.82 -3.67
C GLY A 23 -4.29 6.98 -4.68
N PHE A 24 -2.97 7.02 -4.69
CA PHE A 24 -2.18 6.09 -5.49
C PHE A 24 -0.95 5.63 -4.74
N PHE A 25 -0.45 4.46 -5.11
CA PHE A 25 0.85 3.98 -4.65
C PHE A 25 1.87 4.10 -5.77
N VAL A 26 3.09 4.48 -5.39
CA VAL A 26 4.26 4.40 -6.28
C VAL A 26 5.25 3.44 -5.68
N ILE A 27 5.67 2.45 -6.46
CA ILE A 27 6.56 1.39 -6.03
C ILE A 27 7.83 1.47 -6.85
N ARG A 28 8.97 1.54 -6.15
CA ARG A 28 10.30 1.69 -6.73
C ARG A 28 11.23 0.67 -6.14
N GLY A 29 12.15 0.15 -6.92
CA GLY A 29 13.16 -0.76 -6.41
C GLY A 29 13.90 -1.51 -7.50
N PRO A 30 14.74 -2.47 -7.10
CA PRO A 30 15.64 -3.17 -8.02
C PRO A 30 14.87 -4.01 -9.04
N GLY A 31 15.38 -4.05 -10.27
CA GLY A 31 14.81 -4.84 -11.37
C GLY A 31 13.57 -4.25 -12.03
N LEU A 32 13.05 -3.10 -11.54
CA LEU A 32 11.98 -2.37 -12.22
C LEU A 32 12.57 -1.40 -13.24
N ALA A 33 12.20 -1.55 -14.51
CA ALA A 33 12.58 -0.59 -15.56
C ALA A 33 11.97 0.80 -15.31
N HIS A 34 10.73 0.83 -14.81
CA HIS A 34 10.02 2.03 -14.41
C HIS A 34 9.28 1.80 -13.08
N PRO A 35 9.04 2.85 -12.27
CA PRO A 35 8.20 2.72 -11.09
C PRO A 35 6.80 2.18 -11.43
N ILE A 36 6.31 1.23 -10.64
CA ILE A 36 4.91 0.78 -10.74
C ILE A 36 4.03 1.84 -10.06
N VAL A 37 2.95 2.24 -10.73
CA VAL A 37 2.01 3.24 -10.20
C VAL A 37 0.61 2.66 -10.17
N LEU A 38 0.13 2.36 -8.96
CA LEU A 38 -1.20 1.77 -8.72
C LEU A 38 -2.20 2.90 -8.49
N ARG A 39 -3.17 3.03 -9.38
CA ARG A 39 -4.20 4.08 -9.35
C ARG A 39 -5.61 3.54 -9.23
N ASP A 40 -5.80 2.27 -9.60
CA ASP A 40 -7.11 1.65 -9.48
C ASP A 40 -7.47 1.51 -7.98
N PRO A 41 -8.68 1.89 -7.55
CA PRO A 41 -9.07 1.83 -6.14
C PRO A 41 -8.96 0.43 -5.51
N ALA A 42 -9.21 -0.65 -6.27
CA ALA A 42 -9.09 -2.01 -5.76
C ALA A 42 -7.62 -2.42 -5.62
N GLU A 43 -6.76 -2.04 -6.57
CA GLU A 43 -5.31 -2.21 -6.44
C GLU A 43 -4.77 -1.44 -5.24
N VAL A 44 -5.15 -0.17 -5.11
CA VAL A 44 -4.75 0.69 -4.01
C VAL A 44 -5.19 0.08 -2.68
N ALA A 45 -6.43 -0.41 -2.57
CA ALA A 45 -6.94 -1.11 -1.39
C ALA A 45 -6.12 -2.35 -1.02
N SER A 46 -5.60 -3.10 -2.00
CA SER A 46 -4.77 -4.30 -1.74
C SER A 46 -3.45 -3.99 -1.02
N PHE A 47 -2.95 -2.75 -1.12
CA PHE A 47 -1.71 -2.27 -0.48
C PHE A 47 -1.91 -1.64 0.89
N PHE A 48 -3.16 -1.51 1.34
CA PHE A 48 -3.42 -1.11 2.72
C PHE A 48 -3.06 -2.25 3.67
N TRP A 49 -2.65 -1.87 4.89
CA TRP A 49 -2.34 -2.84 5.94
C TRP A 49 -3.56 -3.72 6.22
N GLY A 50 -3.36 -5.04 6.17
CA GLY A 50 -4.38 -6.04 6.40
C GLY A 50 -4.48 -7.01 5.22
N ALA A 51 -4.68 -8.29 5.51
CA ALA A 51 -4.80 -9.35 4.52
C ALA A 51 -6.15 -9.31 3.75
N GLY A 52 -6.65 -8.13 3.41
CA GLY A 52 -8.00 -7.93 2.86
C GLY A 52 -9.13 -8.06 3.88
N THR A 53 -8.83 -8.30 5.17
CA THR A 53 -9.82 -8.56 6.23
C THR A 53 -10.10 -7.36 7.14
N GLY A 54 -9.43 -6.22 6.93
CA GLY A 54 -9.61 -5.03 7.77
C GLY A 54 -8.91 -5.09 9.13
N GLU A 55 -8.20 -6.17 9.45
CA GLU A 55 -7.42 -6.30 10.68
C GLU A 55 -5.92 -6.11 10.45
N TRP A 56 -5.31 -5.31 11.33
CA TRP A 56 -3.87 -5.03 11.35
C TRP A 56 -3.10 -6.26 11.84
N VAL A 57 -2.67 -7.13 10.93
CA VAL A 57 -1.80 -8.25 11.31
C VAL A 57 -0.35 -7.77 11.38
N ARG A 58 0.00 -7.13 12.50
CA ARG A 58 1.39 -6.82 12.82
C ARG A 58 2.12 -8.13 13.10
N MET A 59 3.29 -8.28 12.52
CA MET A 59 4.15 -9.45 12.64
C MET A 59 5.45 -9.08 13.34
N ASP A 60 6.11 -10.10 13.89
CA ASP A 60 7.52 -9.99 14.25
C ASP A 60 8.40 -9.84 12.99
N PRO A 61 9.53 -9.13 13.07
CA PRO A 61 10.43 -8.97 11.94
C PRO A 61 10.91 -10.32 11.39
N PRO A 62 11.11 -10.46 10.06
CA PRO A 62 11.77 -11.61 9.46
C PRO A 62 13.16 -11.82 10.04
N GLN A 63 13.58 -13.07 10.20
CA GLN A 63 14.86 -13.38 10.84
C GLN A 63 16.09 -13.06 9.95
N GLY A 64 16.74 -11.93 10.20
CA GLY A 64 18.06 -11.59 9.64
C GLY A 64 18.02 -11.03 8.22
N ALA A 65 18.95 -10.10 7.92
CA ALA A 65 18.92 -9.29 6.70
C ALA A 65 18.97 -10.09 5.39
N ARG A 66 19.68 -11.23 5.36
CA ARG A 66 19.77 -12.08 4.15
C ARG A 66 18.43 -12.69 3.76
N LYS A 67 17.52 -12.90 4.71
CA LYS A 67 16.20 -13.46 4.43
C LYS A 67 15.25 -12.44 3.84
N LEU A 68 15.51 -11.14 3.94
CA LEU A 68 14.60 -10.09 3.43
C LEU A 68 14.59 -9.99 1.90
N GLY A 69 15.68 -10.39 1.25
CA GLY A 69 15.82 -10.25 -0.20
C GLY A 69 15.84 -8.78 -0.66
N PRO A 70 15.42 -8.49 -1.90
CA PRO A 70 15.45 -7.14 -2.45
C PRO A 70 14.50 -6.18 -1.74
N ARG A 71 14.94 -4.94 -1.59
CA ARG A 71 14.21 -3.86 -0.93
C ARG A 71 13.52 -2.96 -1.96
N TYR A 72 12.22 -2.77 -1.81
CA TYR A 72 11.42 -1.84 -2.61
C TYR A 72 10.86 -0.72 -1.72
N GLU A 73 10.86 0.51 -2.21
CA GLU A 73 10.17 1.63 -1.59
C GLU A 73 8.74 1.69 -2.12
N VAL A 74 7.78 1.76 -1.21
CA VAL A 74 6.37 1.97 -1.52
C VAL A 74 5.99 3.33 -0.94
N ARG A 75 5.48 4.22 -1.79
CA ARG A 75 5.00 5.54 -1.40
C ARG A 75 3.53 5.67 -1.71
N GLY A 76 2.70 5.57 -0.67
CA GLY A 76 1.28 5.90 -0.72
C GLY A 76 1.10 7.41 -0.74
N VAL A 77 0.35 7.92 -1.69
CA VAL A 77 0.00 9.32 -1.85
C VAL A 77 -1.51 9.43 -1.67
N TYR A 78 -1.91 10.19 -0.66
CA TYR A 78 -3.32 10.36 -0.34
C TYR A 78 -3.66 11.85 -0.36
N TRP A 79 -4.78 12.17 -0.98
CA TRP A 79 -5.42 13.47 -0.82
C TRP A 79 -6.83 13.27 -0.31
N ASP A 80 -7.24 14.19 0.54
CA ASP A 80 -8.62 14.31 0.97
C ASP A 80 -9.07 15.74 0.68
N THR A 81 -10.37 15.90 0.49
CA THR A 81 -11.02 17.17 0.22
C THR A 81 -10.65 18.18 1.31
N GLY A 82 -9.94 19.25 0.93
CA GLY A 82 -9.55 20.32 1.85
C GLY A 82 -8.32 20.05 2.73
N GLN A 83 -7.61 18.94 2.56
CA GLN A 83 -6.34 18.68 3.28
C GLN A 83 -5.12 18.64 2.34
N PRO A 84 -3.93 19.05 2.83
CA PRO A 84 -2.71 18.95 2.04
C PRO A 84 -2.37 17.48 1.79
N ARG A 85 -1.86 17.20 0.58
CA ARG A 85 -1.35 15.89 0.17
C ARG A 85 -0.43 15.32 1.24
N ARG A 86 -0.75 14.11 1.72
CA ARG A 86 0.12 13.36 2.63
C ARG A 86 0.74 12.19 1.90
N THR A 87 1.94 11.81 2.32
CA THR A 87 2.60 10.63 1.78
C THR A 87 3.07 9.72 2.88
N ILE A 88 2.78 8.43 2.72
CA ILE A 88 3.22 7.38 3.63
C ILE A 88 4.22 6.55 2.88
N ARG A 89 5.33 6.30 3.55
CA ARG A 89 6.43 5.50 3.09
C ARG A 89 6.38 4.15 3.78
N GLN A 90 6.55 3.12 2.98
CA GLN A 90 6.69 1.75 3.40
C GLN A 90 7.85 1.13 2.65
N VAL A 91 8.36 0.02 3.17
CA VAL A 91 9.45 -0.75 2.57
C VAL A 91 8.97 -2.17 2.32
N LEU A 92 8.87 -2.55 1.06
CA LEU A 92 8.36 -3.84 0.61
C LEU A 92 9.52 -4.82 0.37
N TYR A 93 9.33 -6.05 0.84
CA TYR A 93 10.24 -7.18 0.71
C TYR A 93 9.48 -8.40 0.16
N PRO A 94 9.35 -8.52 -1.18
CA PRO A 94 8.48 -9.51 -1.81
C PRO A 94 8.96 -10.96 -1.65
N ARG A 95 10.26 -11.14 -1.41
CA ARG A 95 10.89 -12.46 -1.24
C ARG A 95 11.41 -12.69 0.17
N ALA A 96 10.89 -11.95 1.15
CA ALA A 96 11.26 -12.13 2.54
C ALA A 96 10.95 -13.57 2.99
N GLU A 97 11.88 -14.17 3.74
CA GLU A 97 11.87 -15.58 4.16
C GLU A 97 11.69 -16.56 2.99
N GLY A 98 12.23 -16.21 1.82
CA GLY A 98 12.08 -17.02 0.60
C GLY A 98 10.66 -17.01 0.03
N GLY A 99 9.82 -16.04 0.41
CA GLY A 99 8.42 -15.94 -0.01
C GLY A 99 7.45 -16.80 0.80
N ARG A 100 7.90 -17.48 1.86
CA ARG A 100 7.10 -18.43 2.65
C ARG A 100 5.79 -17.84 3.20
N HIS A 101 5.83 -16.58 3.60
CA HIS A 101 4.70 -15.88 4.24
C HIS A 101 4.12 -14.77 3.36
N GLY A 102 4.38 -14.80 2.05
CA GLY A 102 3.97 -13.76 1.13
C GLY A 102 4.88 -12.53 1.18
N MET A 103 4.33 -11.37 0.79
CA MET A 103 5.09 -10.14 0.70
C MET A 103 5.10 -9.38 2.02
N TRP A 104 6.30 -9.14 2.54
CA TRP A 104 6.47 -8.41 3.79
C TRP A 104 6.59 -6.92 3.53
N VAL A 105 6.02 -6.12 4.42
CA VAL A 105 6.15 -4.67 4.39
C VAL A 105 6.55 -4.15 5.76
N PHE A 106 7.51 -3.23 5.78
CA PHE A 106 7.90 -2.48 6.96
C PHE A 106 7.43 -1.03 6.85
N THR A 107 6.76 -0.55 7.89
CA THR A 107 6.30 0.84 8.00
C THR A 107 7.15 1.54 9.05
N PRO A 108 7.98 2.54 8.66
CA PRO A 108 8.71 3.38 9.60
C PRO A 108 7.79 4.16 10.54
N ASP A 109 8.31 4.52 11.70
CA ASP A 109 7.65 5.35 12.70
C ASP A 109 7.58 6.84 12.32
N GLY A 110 6.86 7.61 13.13
CA GLY A 110 6.71 9.06 12.98
C GLY A 110 5.78 9.53 11.85
N GLN A 111 5.15 8.61 11.12
CA GLN A 111 4.27 8.93 10.00
C GLN A 111 2.83 9.23 10.46
N ARG A 112 2.13 10.12 9.75
CA ARG A 112 0.75 10.51 10.04
C ARG A 112 -0.16 10.30 8.83
N TRP A 113 -1.34 9.79 9.12
CA TRP A 113 -2.48 9.57 8.23
C TRP A 113 -3.50 10.73 8.36
N TYR A 114 -4.60 10.65 7.60
CA TYR A 114 -5.79 11.51 7.70
C TYR A 114 -6.18 11.83 9.16
N GLY A 115 -6.63 13.06 9.38
CA GLY A 115 -7.06 13.54 10.70
C GLY A 115 -5.91 13.65 11.71
N GLY A 116 -4.65 13.57 11.26
CA GLY A 116 -3.49 13.58 12.14
C GLY A 116 -3.25 12.26 12.87
N MET A 117 -4.00 11.20 12.52
CA MET A 117 -3.86 9.88 13.13
C MET A 117 -2.45 9.33 12.88
N ALA A 118 -1.82 8.73 13.89
CA ALA A 118 -0.53 8.10 13.72
C ALA A 118 -0.68 6.83 12.87
N VAL A 119 0.21 6.65 11.89
CA VAL A 119 0.34 5.38 11.17
C VAL A 119 1.03 4.40 12.10
N GLN A 120 0.50 3.18 12.22
CA GLN A 120 1.12 2.16 13.06
C GLN A 120 2.47 1.70 12.44
N PRO A 121 3.60 1.84 13.16
CA PRO A 121 4.87 1.34 12.68
C PRO A 121 5.00 -0.16 12.91
N GLY A 122 5.85 -0.80 12.10
CA GLY A 122 6.21 -2.20 12.29
C GLY A 122 6.22 -3.01 11.01
N TRP A 123 6.29 -4.33 11.18
CA TRP A 123 6.28 -5.32 10.12
C TRP A 123 4.88 -5.87 9.93
N PHE A 124 4.49 -6.05 8.68
CA PHE A 124 3.19 -6.56 8.28
C PHE A 124 3.36 -7.48 7.07
N ILE A 125 2.39 -8.34 6.86
CA ILE A 125 2.25 -9.13 5.63
C ILE A 125 1.15 -8.49 4.78
N LEU A 126 1.43 -8.24 3.51
CA LEU A 126 0.42 -7.78 2.56
C LEU A 126 -0.47 -8.95 2.10
N SER A 127 -1.68 -8.62 1.66
CA SER A 127 -2.60 -9.62 1.11
C SER A 127 -2.02 -10.32 -0.12
N VAL A 128 -2.51 -11.52 -0.42
CA VAL A 128 -2.18 -12.26 -1.65
C VAL A 128 -2.58 -11.45 -2.90
N ASP A 129 -3.60 -10.60 -2.79
CA ASP A 129 -4.05 -9.78 -3.91
C ASP A 129 -3.03 -8.68 -4.25
N ALA A 130 -2.31 -8.14 -3.26
CA ALA A 130 -1.21 -7.21 -3.53
C ALA A 130 -0.13 -7.87 -4.40
N GLN A 131 0.15 -9.16 -4.19
CA GLN A 131 1.14 -9.90 -4.98
C GLN A 131 0.67 -10.03 -6.43
N LYS A 132 -0.57 -10.49 -6.63
CA LYS A 132 -1.16 -10.63 -7.97
C LYS A 132 -1.18 -9.29 -8.73
N VAL A 133 -1.52 -8.21 -8.04
CA VAL A 133 -1.50 -6.86 -8.61
C VAL A 133 -0.09 -6.55 -9.12
N LEU A 134 0.96 -6.74 -8.31
CA LEU A 134 2.31 -6.47 -8.78
C LEU A 134 2.71 -7.34 -9.98
N GLU A 135 2.40 -8.62 -9.95
CA GLU A 135 2.70 -9.54 -11.06
C GLU A 135 2.05 -9.06 -12.38
N ILE A 136 0.80 -8.58 -12.34
CA ILE A 136 0.12 -7.96 -13.49
C ILE A 136 0.86 -6.72 -14.00
N HIS A 137 1.44 -5.94 -13.09
CA HIS A 137 2.27 -4.76 -13.41
C HIS A 137 3.71 -5.12 -13.80
N GLY A 138 3.98 -6.38 -14.15
CA GLY A 138 5.28 -6.85 -14.63
C GLY A 138 6.28 -7.13 -13.51
N PHE A 139 5.82 -7.27 -12.27
CA PHE A 139 6.64 -7.70 -11.15
C PHE A 139 6.86 -9.22 -11.22
N GLY A 140 7.77 -9.67 -12.07
CA GLY A 140 8.05 -11.10 -12.24
C GLY A 140 9.15 -11.38 -13.25
N ASP A 141 10.01 -12.35 -12.93
CA ASP A 141 10.99 -13.02 -13.79
C ASP A 141 12.26 -12.26 -14.27
N GLY A 142 12.25 -10.91 -14.34
CA GLY A 142 13.44 -10.13 -14.75
C GLY A 142 14.33 -9.63 -13.60
N ALA A 143 13.80 -9.55 -12.39
CA ALA A 143 14.56 -9.13 -11.20
C ALA A 143 15.35 -10.31 -10.62
N SER A 144 16.23 -10.91 -11.44
CA SER A 144 17.40 -11.58 -10.87
C SER A 144 18.19 -10.50 -10.13
N PRO A 145 18.61 -10.72 -8.87
CA PRO A 145 19.55 -9.80 -8.25
C PRO A 145 20.72 -9.65 -9.22
N PRO A 146 21.26 -8.43 -9.46
CA PRO A 146 22.52 -8.34 -10.17
C PRO A 146 23.49 -9.28 -9.45
N ALA A 147 24.14 -10.16 -10.21
CA ALA A 147 25.14 -11.10 -9.74
C ALA A 147 26.39 -10.33 -9.28
N SER A 148 26.25 -9.56 -8.22
CA SER A 148 27.29 -8.71 -7.65
C SER A 148 26.79 -8.10 -6.34
N ALA A 149 26.71 -8.95 -5.31
CA ALA A 149 27.06 -8.54 -3.96
C ALA A 149 28.45 -9.10 -3.66
N GLY A 150 29.42 -8.72 -4.50
CA GLY A 150 30.82 -8.84 -4.17
C GLY A 150 31.11 -8.00 -2.93
N HIS A 151 31.67 -8.66 -1.92
CA HIS A 151 32.48 -8.08 -0.85
C HIS A 151 31.93 -6.83 -0.15
N PHE A 152 31.17 -7.05 0.93
CA PHE A 152 31.28 -6.16 2.09
C PHE A 152 31.96 -6.92 3.22
N ARG A 153 33.25 -6.61 3.46
CA ARG A 153 33.98 -6.98 4.68
C ARG A 153 33.74 -5.87 5.71
N PRO A 154 33.24 -6.17 6.92
CA PRO A 154 33.30 -5.20 8.00
C PRO A 154 34.74 -5.06 8.50
N ALA A 155 35.10 -3.82 8.83
CA ALA A 155 36.28 -3.48 9.64
C ALA A 155 36.09 -3.89 11.10
#